data_AF-A0A5D3WL47-F1
#
_entry.id   AF-A0A5D3WL47-F1
#
_cell.length_a   1.000
_cell.length_b   1.000
_cell.length_c   1.000
_cell.angle_alpha   90.00
_cell.angle_beta   90.00
_cell.angle_gamma   90.00
#
_symmetry.space_group_name_H-M   'P 1'
#
loop_
_entity.id
_entity.type
_entity.pdbx_description
1 polymer ?
#
loop_
_entity_poly.entity_id
_entity_poly.type
_entity_poly.pdbx_seq_one_letter_code
_entity_poly.pdbx_strand_id
1 'polypeptide(L)'
;MADGRRPEELLVFPCDYQFKVFTDRADVGVFRRTMIERARGVVGGSRLSVSERKSSRGRYTCFTMTVAVASRQQVDGVYQALRCLEGVCYLL
;
A
#
# COMPACT_ATOMS: atom_id res chain seq x y z
N MET A 1 18.73 -28.96 9.50
CA MET A 1 17.48 -28.34 9.98
C MET A 1 17.38 -26.98 9.31
N ALA A 2 16.57 -26.85 8.26
CA ALA A 2 16.39 -25.58 7.57
C ALA A 2 15.52 -24.68 8.45
N ASP A 3 16.11 -23.58 8.91
CA ASP A 3 15.44 -22.52 9.67
C ASP A 3 14.26 -22.01 8.84
N GLY A 4 13.07 -22.53 9.11
CA GLY A 4 11.81 -22.16 8.48
C GLY A 4 11.33 -20.77 8.90
N ARG A 5 12.25 -19.81 9.06
CA ARG A 5 11.90 -18.41 9.31
C ARG A 5 11.36 -17.82 8.03
N ARG A 6 10.04 -17.93 7.88
CA ARG A 6 9.31 -17.17 6.88
C ARG A 6 9.67 -15.69 7.11
N PRO A 7 10.05 -14.91 6.07
CA PRO A 7 10.48 -13.50 6.24
C PRO A 7 9.41 -12.62 6.91
N GLU A 8 8.18 -13.10 6.93
CA GLU A 8 7.03 -12.54 7.63
C GLU A 8 7.06 -12.66 9.17
N GLU A 9 7.91 -13.52 9.75
CA GLU A 9 8.13 -13.65 11.21
C GLU A 9 9.26 -12.74 11.73
N LEU A 10 9.93 -11.98 10.84
CA LEU A 10 11.00 -11.03 11.18
C LEU A 10 10.52 -9.56 11.23
N LEU A 11 9.25 -9.30 10.94
CA LEU A 11 8.68 -7.95 11.03
C LEU A 11 8.48 -7.56 12.50
N VAL A 12 9.33 -6.66 13.00
CA VAL A 12 9.23 -6.12 14.35
C VAL A 12 8.30 -4.92 14.35
N PHE A 13 7.09 -5.07 14.88
CA PHE A 13 6.14 -3.96 14.94
C PHE A 13 6.39 -3.08 16.18
N PRO A 14 6.15 -1.75 16.09
CA PRO A 14 5.64 -1.00 14.94
C PRO A 14 6.72 -0.77 13.87
N CYS A 15 6.33 -0.87 12.60
CA CYS A 15 7.20 -0.64 11.45
C CYS A 15 6.49 0.21 10.40
N ASP A 16 7.26 0.92 9.58
CA ASP A 16 6.75 1.58 8.38
C ASP A 16 6.73 0.57 7.22
N TYR A 17 5.54 0.23 6.74
CA TYR A 17 5.37 -0.65 5.60
C TYR A 17 5.06 0.17 4.34
N GLN A 18 5.74 -0.15 3.24
CA GLN A 18 5.61 0.57 1.98
C GLN A 18 4.82 -0.28 0.98
N PHE A 19 3.64 0.18 0.61
CA PHE A 19 2.81 -0.39 -0.44
C PHE A 19 3.04 0.36 -1.75
N LYS A 20 3.35 -0.36 -2.83
CA LYS A 20 3.49 0.20 -4.16
C LYS A 20 2.29 -0.20 -5.01
N VAL A 21 1.43 0.76 -5.30
CA VAL A 21 0.21 0.57 -6.10
C VAL A 21 0.43 1.17 -7.47
N PHE A 22 0.31 0.37 -8.51
CA PHE A 22 0.36 0.82 -9.90
C PHE A 22 -1.06 0.90 -10.44
N THR A 23 -1.38 2.04 -11.04
CA THR A 23 -2.66 2.27 -11.73
C THR A 23 -2.41 2.82 -13.12
N ASP A 24 -3.27 2.47 -14.07
CA ASP A 24 -3.34 3.05 -15.41
C ASP A 24 -4.46 4.10 -15.54
N ARG A 25 -5.18 4.40 -14.44
CA ARG A 25 -6.26 5.39 -14.44
C ARG A 25 -5.73 6.78 -14.79
N ALA A 26 -6.48 7.48 -15.64
CA ALA A 26 -6.26 8.90 -15.90
C ALA A 26 -6.56 9.76 -14.66
N ASP A 27 -7.58 9.39 -13.88
CA ASP A 27 -8.04 10.10 -12.68
C ASP A 27 -7.19 9.81 -11.43
N VAL A 28 -5.87 10.04 -11.53
CA VAL A 28 -4.90 9.77 -10.47
C VAL A 28 -5.21 10.48 -9.14
N GLY A 29 -5.78 11.70 -9.19
CA GLY A 29 -6.13 12.46 -8.00
C GLY A 29 -7.29 11.84 -7.21
N VAL A 30 -8.33 11.37 -7.90
CA VAL A 30 -9.47 10.68 -7.29
C VAL A 30 -9.03 9.34 -6.73
N PHE A 31 -8.28 8.57 -7.54
CA PHE A 31 -7.74 7.29 -7.13
C PHE A 31 -6.86 7.41 -5.87
N ARG A 32 -5.96 8.39 -5.84
CA ARG A 32 -5.12 8.69 -4.67
C ARG A 32 -5.96 8.96 -3.42
N ARG A 33 -7.02 9.76 -3.54
CA ARG A 33 -7.89 10.07 -2.39
C ARG A 33 -8.60 8.82 -1.88
N THR A 34 -9.22 8.06 -2.78
CA THR A 34 -9.90 6.80 -2.41
C THR A 34 -8.94 5.80 -1.78
N MET A 35 -7.71 5.69 -2.31
CA MET A 35 -6.66 4.83 -1.77
C MET A 35 -6.30 5.21 -0.33
N ILE A 36 -6.09 6.51 -0.07
CA ILE A 36 -5.80 7.04 1.27
C ILE A 36 -6.97 6.78 2.22
N GLU A 37 -8.20 7.01 1.78
CA GLU A 37 -9.40 6.78 2.60
C GLU A 37 -9.55 5.31 2.99
N ARG A 38 -9.35 4.38 2.04
CA ARG A 38 -9.40 2.94 2.32
C ARG A 38 -8.32 2.51 3.29
N ALA A 39 -7.08 2.95 3.07
CA ALA A 39 -5.97 2.63 3.95
C ALA A 39 -6.19 3.20 5.36
N ARG A 40 -6.63 4.45 5.48
CA ARG A 40 -7.00 5.07 6.77
C ARG A 40 -8.15 4.34 7.47
N GLY A 41 -9.09 3.76 6.73
CA GLY A 41 -10.13 2.92 7.32
C GLY A 41 -9.58 1.69 8.06
N VAL A 42 -8.42 1.17 7.64
CA VAL A 42 -7.78 -0.01 8.26
C VAL A 42 -6.79 0.38 9.36
N VAL A 43 -5.93 1.37 9.11
CA VAL A 43 -4.89 1.77 10.07
C VAL A 43 -5.31 2.90 11.02
N GLY A 44 -6.49 3.48 10.80
CA GLY A 44 -7.02 4.58 11.60
C GLY A 44 -6.12 5.81 11.56
N GLY A 45 -5.70 6.27 12.74
CA GLY A 45 -4.88 7.45 12.94
C GLY A 45 -3.37 7.25 12.74
N SER A 46 -2.93 6.08 12.25
CA SER A 46 -1.52 5.84 11.96
C SER A 46 -0.95 6.83 10.94
N ARG A 47 0.36 7.07 11.04
CA ARG A 47 1.08 7.88 10.06
C ARG A 47 1.00 7.22 8.69
N LEU A 48 0.47 7.97 7.72
CA LEU A 48 0.32 7.53 6.34
C LEU A 48 0.80 8.63 5.40
N SER A 49 1.73 8.28 4.54
CA SER A 49 2.31 9.16 3.53
C SER A 49 2.16 8.52 2.16
N VAL A 50 1.75 9.29 1.15
CA VAL A 50 1.65 8.82 -0.23
C VAL A 50 2.47 9.70 -1.15
N SER A 51 3.41 9.08 -1.85
CA SER A 51 4.17 9.68 -2.94
C SER A 51 3.65 9.18 -4.29
N GLU A 52 3.55 10.08 -5.25
CA GLU A 52 3.12 9.79 -6.62
C GLU A 52 4.33 9.86 -7.55
N ARG A 53 4.48 8.86 -8.41
CA ARG A 53 5.46 8.87 -9.49
C ARG A 53 4.79 8.47 -10.80
N LYS A 54 4.69 9.42 -11.73
CA LYS A 54 4.26 9.14 -13.11
C LYS A 54 5.33 8.34 -13.84
N SER A 55 4.90 7.31 -14.56
CA SER A 55 5.80 6.55 -15.43
C SER A 55 6.20 7.40 -16.64
N SER A 56 7.43 7.25 -17.13
CA SER A 56 7.98 8.03 -18.24
C SER A 56 7.19 7.93 -19.55
N ARG A 57 6.37 6.88 -19.72
CA ARG A 57 5.49 6.68 -20.88
C ARG A 57 4.06 7.20 -20.66
N GLY A 58 3.74 7.80 -19.51
CA GLY A 58 2.43 8.37 -19.19
C GLY A 58 1.28 7.37 -19.02
N ARG A 59 1.50 6.07 -19.30
CA ARG A 59 0.46 5.03 -19.26
C ARG A 59 0.15 4.50 -17.86
N TYR A 60 1.11 4.59 -16.93
CA TYR A 60 0.95 4.09 -15.56
C TYR A 60 1.45 5.12 -14.55
N THR A 61 0.79 5.17 -13.40
CA THR A 61 1.20 5.95 -12.24
C THR A 61 1.47 5.00 -11.09
N CYS A 62 2.65 5.13 -10.49
CA CYS A 62 3.05 4.38 -9.31
C CYS A 62 2.82 5.25 -8.08
N PHE A 63 1.95 4.78 -7.20
CA PHE A 63 1.74 5.34 -5.88
C PHE A 63 2.55 4.54 -4.87
N THR A 64 3.41 5.23 -4.14
CA THR A 64 4.15 4.68 -3.02
C THR A 64 3.49 5.16 -1.74
N MET A 65 2.82 4.26 -1.04
CA MET A 65 2.16 4.55 0.23
C MET A 65 2.94 3.93 1.38
N THR A 66 3.50 4.78 2.24
CA THR A 66 4.18 4.37 3.47
C THR A 66 3.22 4.51 4.64
N VAL A 67 2.99 3.42 5.37
CA VAL A 67 2.05 3.37 6.49
C VAL A 67 2.73 2.79 7.73
N ALA A 68 2.61 3.49 8.85
CA ALA A 68 3.03 2.99 10.15
C ALA A 68 2.03 1.91 10.62
N VAL A 69 2.47 0.66 10.63
CA VAL A 69 1.69 -0.50 11.05
C VAL A 69 2.21 -1.02 12.39
N ALA A 70 1.30 -1.30 13.30
CA ALA A 70 1.58 -1.88 14.62
C ALA A 70 1.37 -3.40 14.64
N SER A 71 0.83 -3.99 13.56
CA SER A 71 0.57 -5.43 13.48
C SER A 71 0.45 -5.91 12.04
N ARG A 72 0.70 -7.20 11.82
CA ARG A 72 0.54 -7.84 10.50
C ARG A 72 -0.89 -7.81 9.96
N GLN A 73 -1.90 -7.88 10.84
CA GLN A 73 -3.30 -7.71 10.45
C GLN A 73 -3.57 -6.36 9.77
N GLN A 74 -2.89 -5.30 10.20
CA GLN A 74 -3.03 -3.99 9.55
C GLN A 74 -2.41 -3.99 8.16
N VAL A 75 -1.25 -4.66 7.99
CA VAL A 75 -0.61 -4.80 6.67
C VAL A 75 -1.53 -5.55 5.71
N ASP A 76 -2.03 -6.70 6.13
CA ASP A 76 -2.91 -7.54 5.31
C ASP A 76 -4.23 -6.83 4.99
N GLY A 77 -4.85 -6.18 5.98
CA GLY A 77 -6.06 -5.40 5.79
C GLY A 77 -5.88 -4.26 4.79
N VAL A 78 -4.76 -3.52 4.87
CA VAL A 78 -4.44 -2.47 3.90
C VAL A 78 -4.20 -3.08 2.52
N TYR A 79 -3.43 -4.17 2.42
CA TYR A 79 -3.17 -4.88 1.17
C TYR A 79 -4.48 -5.30 0.48
N GLN A 80 -5.40 -5.93 1.21
CA GLN A 80 -6.71 -6.34 0.72
C GLN A 80 -7.58 -5.15 0.31
N ALA A 81 -7.64 -4.11 1.15
CA ALA A 81 -8.43 -2.91 0.87
C ALA A 81 -7.95 -2.20 -0.41
N LEU A 82 -6.64 -2.12 -0.62
CA LEU A 82 -6.04 -1.56 -1.82
C LEU A 82 -6.28 -2.45 -3.03
N ARG A 83 -6.09 -3.76 -2.92
CA ARG A 83 -6.28 -4.71 -4.01
C ARG A 83 -7.73 -4.77 -4.52
N CYS A 84 -8.69 -4.46 -3.66
CA CYS A 84 -10.11 -4.37 -4.03
C CYS A 84 -10.45 -3.06 -4.77
N LEU A 85 -9.52 -2.10 -4.89
CA LEU A 85 -9.75 -0.86 -5.63
C LEU A 85 -9.76 -1.10 -7.13
N GLU A 86 -10.75 -0.53 -7.80
CA GLU A 86 -10.85 -0.56 -9.25
C GLU A 86 -9.77 0.30 -9.91
N GLY A 87 -9.03 -0.30 -10.85
CA GLY A 87 -7.90 0.33 -11.56
C GLY A 87 -6.54 0.10 -10.90
N VAL A 88 -6.44 -0.82 -9.92
CA VAL A 88 -5.15 -1.36 -9.50
C VAL A 88 -4.69 -2.39 -10.51
N CYS A 89 -3.64 -2.05 -11.25
CA CYS A 89 -2.97 -2.98 -12.17
C CYS A 89 -2.03 -3.92 -11.41
N TYR A 90 -1.33 -3.39 -10.40
CA TYR A 90 -0.31 -4.14 -9.69
C TYR A 90 -0.10 -3.57 -8.29
N LEU A 91 0.16 -4.46 -7.31
CA LEU A 91 0.43 -4.09 -5.93
C LEU A 91 1.62 -4.88 -5.39
N LEU A 92 2.60 -4.17 -4.85
CA LEU A 92 3.88 -4.71 -4.36
C LEU A 92 4.21 -4.22 -2.95
#